data_AF-A0A2T0JID8-F1
#
_entry.id   AF-A0A2T0JID8-F1
#
_cell.length_a   1.000
_cell.length_b   1.000
_cell.length_c   1.000
_cell.angle_alpha   90.00
_cell.angle_beta   90.00
_cell.angle_gamma   90.00
#
_symmetry.space_group_name_H-M   'P 1'
#
loop_
_entity.id
_entity.type
_entity.pdbx_description
1 polymer ?
#
loop_
_entity_poly.entity_id
_entity_poly.type
_entity_poly.pdbx_seq_one_letter_code
_entity_poly.pdbx_strand_id
1 'polypeptide(L)' 'MKRRGWYWWAALLLSSLTTGTAAVAISLHSQAESERKFCEIVISQDDAWSESTPTTATGRRVAEAVAKLRRDLGCPAR' A
#
# COMPACT_ATOMS: atom_id res chain seq x y z
N MET A 1 -38.37 -23.75 -22.83
CA MET A 1 -38.22 -22.59 -21.92
C MET A 1 -37.17 -22.75 -20.80
N LYS A 2 -36.61 -23.94 -20.52
CA LYS A 2 -35.62 -24.14 -19.41
C LYS A 2 -34.24 -23.48 -19.60
N ARG A 3 -33.74 -23.29 -20.83
CA ARG A 3 -32.37 -22.79 -21.07
C ARG A 3 -32.19 -21.31 -20.74
N ARG A 4 -33.24 -20.49 -20.90
CA ARG A 4 -33.16 -19.03 -20.76
C ARG A 4 -33.01 -18.56 -19.31
N GLY A 5 -33.54 -19.31 -18.34
CA GLY A 5 -33.36 -19.03 -16.91
C GLY A 5 -31.95 -19.33 -16.41
N TRP A 6 -31.30 -20.37 -16.93
CA TRP A 6 -29.92 -20.73 -16.55
C TRP A 6 -28.91 -19.65 -16.96
N TYR A 7 -29.04 -19.08 -18.17
CA TYR A 7 -28.18 -17.99 -18.61
C TYR A 7 -28.30 -16.74 -17.73
N TRP A 8 -29.48 -16.48 -17.18
CA TRP A 8 -29.71 -15.33 -16.29
C TRP A 8 -28.97 -15.49 -14.97
N TRP A 9 -29.06 -16.65 -14.34
CA TRP A 9 -28.29 -16.97 -13.12
C TRP A 9 -26.79 -16.96 -13.38
N ALA A 10 -26.35 -17.53 -14.51
CA ALA A 10 -24.96 -17.50 -14.90
C ALA A 10 -24.45 -16.07 -15.10
N ALA A 11 -25.23 -15.20 -15.76
CA ALA A 11 -24.87 -13.80 -15.96
C ALA A 11 -24.79 -13.01 -14.65
N LEU A 12 -25.71 -13.25 -13.71
CA LEU A 12 -25.68 -12.61 -12.39
C LEU A 12 -24.46 -13.05 -11.58
N LEU A 13 -24.16 -14.35 -11.55
CA LEU A 13 -22.99 -14.88 -10.85
C LEU A 13 -21.70 -14.34 -11.46
N LEU A 14 -21.60 -14.31 -12.80
CA LEU A 14 -20.43 -13.77 -13.48
C LEU A 14 -20.24 -12.29 -13.18
N SER A 15 -21.33 -11.50 -13.18
CA SER A 15 -21.28 -10.06 -12.87
C SER A 15 -20.88 -9.78 -11.43
N SER A 16 -21.36 -10.58 -10.48
CA SER A 16 -20.95 -10.46 -9.07
C SER A 16 -19.48 -10.84 -8.88
N LEU A 17 -19.02 -11.89 -9.56
CA LEU A 17 -17.64 -12.36 -9.49
C LEU A 17 -16.67 -11.34 -10.11
N THR A 18 -16.99 -10.78 -11.27
CA THR A 18 -16.16 -9.75 -11.92
C THR A 18 -16.09 -8.48 -11.10
N THR A 19 -17.20 -8.04 -10.50
CA THR A 19 -17.21 -6.86 -9.64
C THR A 19 -16.37 -7.08 -8.37
N GLY A 20 -16.52 -8.24 -7.72
CA GLY A 20 -15.74 -8.58 -6.52
C GLY A 20 -14.24 -8.67 -6.81
N THR A 21 -13.85 -9.35 -7.89
CA THR A 21 -12.45 -9.47 -8.30
C THR A 21 -11.84 -8.12 -8.70
N ALA A 22 -12.59 -7.28 -9.42
CA ALA A 22 -12.16 -5.93 -9.77
C ALA A 22 -11.93 -5.05 -8.53
N ALA A 23 -12.84 -5.11 -7.55
CA ALA A 23 -12.68 -4.36 -6.30
C ALA A 23 -11.39 -4.75 -5.56
N VAL A 24 -11.12 -6.05 -5.42
CA VAL A 24 -9.90 -6.54 -4.77
C VAL A 24 -8.65 -6.11 -5.55
N ALA A 25 -8.67 -6.21 -6.88
CA ALA A 25 -7.53 -5.81 -7.72
C ALA A 25 -7.23 -4.31 -7.58
N ILE A 26 -8.26 -3.46 -7.58
CA ILE A 26 -8.11 -2.01 -7.38
C ILE A 26 -7.57 -1.71 -5.99
N SER A 27 -8.08 -2.39 -4.95
CA SER A 27 -7.58 -2.21 -3.57
C SER A 27 -6.11 -2.60 -3.45
N LEU A 28 -5.70 -3.74 -4.02
CA LEU A 28 -4.30 -4.18 -4.03
C LEU A 28 -3.41 -3.18 -4.77
N HIS A 29 -3.86 -2.68 -5.92
CA HIS A 29 -3.11 -1.69 -6.69
C HIS A 29 -2.95 -0.37 -5.93
N SER A 30 -4.05 0.13 -5.35
CA SER A 30 -4.04 1.35 -4.53
C SER A 30 -3.18 1.20 -3.28
N GLN A 31 -3.12 0.00 -2.69
CA GLN A 31 -2.30 -0.29 -1.53
C GLN A 31 -0.81 -0.25 -1.91
N ALA A 32 -0.42 -0.90 -3.01
CA ALA A 32 0.95 -0.87 -3.52
C ALA A 32 1.41 0.55 -3.90
N GLU A 33 0.54 1.35 -4.52
CA GLU A 33 0.87 2.75 -4.84
C GLU A 33 1.01 3.60 -3.57
N SER A 34 0.14 3.39 -2.58
CA SER A 34 0.22 4.09 -1.30
C SER A 34 1.49 3.71 -0.56
N GLU A 35 1.84 2.43 -0.48
CA GLU A 35 3.09 1.95 0.11
C GLU A 35 4.31 2.59 -0.55
N ARG A 36 4.33 2.69 -1.88
CA ARG A 36 5.41 3.38 -2.60
C ARG A 36 5.54 4.85 -2.18
N LYS A 37 4.43 5.59 -2.14
CA LYS A 37 4.41 7.00 -1.72
C LYS A 37 4.84 7.16 -0.25
N PHE A 38 4.38 6.28 0.63
CA PHE A 38 4.81 6.28 2.03
C PHE A 38 6.31 5.97 2.17
N CYS A 39 6.83 4.99 1.43
CA CYS A 39 8.25 4.71 1.41
C CYS A 39 9.09 5.88 0.92
N GLU A 40 8.64 6.62 -0.09
CA GLU A 40 9.34 7.82 -0.57
C GLU A 40 9.46 8.89 0.53
N ILE A 41 8.38 9.12 1.29
CA ILE A 41 8.38 10.06 2.43
C ILE A 41 9.33 9.57 3.53
N VAL A 42 9.25 8.30 3.90
CA VAL A 42 10.09 7.74 4.97
C VAL A 42 11.57 7.75 4.59
N ILE A 43 11.91 7.37 3.35
CA ILE A 43 13.29 7.40 2.85
C ILE A 43 13.81 8.84 2.82
N SER A 44 13.05 9.79 2.28
CA SER A 44 13.50 11.20 2.22
C SER A 44 13.72 11.80 3.61
N GLN A 45 12.91 11.41 4.59
CA GLN A 45 13.06 11.87 5.97
C GLN A 45 14.25 11.20 6.67
N ASP A 46 14.48 9.91 6.45
CA ASP A 46 15.64 9.18 6.96
C ASP A 46 16.96 9.72 6.36
N ASP A 47 16.98 9.96 5.05
CA ASP A 47 18.11 10.56 4.33
C ASP A 47 18.42 11.96 4.88
N ALA A 48 17.40 12.78 5.17
CA ALA A 48 17.60 14.10 5.77
C ALA A 48 18.27 14.05 7.15
N TRP A 49 17.98 13.02 7.95
CA TRP A 49 18.64 12.81 9.25
C TRP A 49 20.08 12.28 9.10
N SER A 50 20.39 11.60 8.00
CA SER A 50 21.76 11.18 7.68
C SER A 50 22.65 12.39 7.35
N GLU A 51 22.11 13.40 6.68
CA GLU A 51 22.82 14.64 6.36
C GLU A 51 22.86 15.63 7.53
N SER A 52 21.78 15.69 8.32
CA SER A 52 21.64 16.59 9.45
C SER A 52 21.32 15.83 10.73
N THR A 53 22.36 15.34 11.41
CA THR A 53 22.18 14.52 12.61
C THR A 53 21.40 15.28 13.69
N PRO A 54 20.29 14.73 14.20
CA PRO A 54 19.48 15.43 15.18
C PRO A 54 20.24 15.65 16.48
N THR A 55 20.36 16.91 16.90
CA THR A 55 21.08 17.31 18.12
C THR A 55 20.22 17.28 19.37
N THR A 56 18.89 17.25 19.21
CA THR A 56 17.94 17.20 20.33
C THR A 56 17.56 15.77 20.69
N ALA A 57 17.22 15.52 21.95
CA ALA A 57 16.74 14.20 22.40
C ALA A 57 15.47 13.77 21.65
N THR A 58 14.55 14.71 21.39
CA THR A 58 13.34 14.45 20.60
C THR A 58 13.67 14.09 19.16
N GLY A 59 14.58 14.83 18.51
CA GLY A 59 14.99 14.56 17.13
C GLY A 59 15.58 13.16 16.96
N ARG A 60 16.42 12.71 17.92
CA ARG A 60 16.97 11.33 17.89
C ARG A 60 15.89 10.26 17.98
N ARG A 61 14.90 10.43 18.86
CA ARG A 61 13.76 9.49 18.97
C ARG A 61 12.94 9.45 17.68
N VAL A 62 12.73 10.60 17.04
CA VAL A 62 12.02 10.68 15.76
C VAL A 62 12.82 9.98 14.66
N ALA A 63 14.12 10.24 14.55
CA ALA A 63 14.98 9.58 13.57
C ALA A 63 15.01 8.05 13.77
N GLU A 64 15.12 7.56 15.01
CA GLU A 64 15.02 6.13 15.31
C GLU A 64 13.65 5.53 14.92
N ALA A 65 12.56 6.26 15.18
CA ALA A 65 11.22 5.83 14.80
C ALA A 65 11.04 5.78 13.28
N VAL A 66 11.59 6.75 12.54
CA VAL A 66 11.58 6.78 11.07
C VAL A 66 12.42 5.63 10.50
N ALA A 67 13.63 5.42 11.03
CA ALA A 67 14.49 4.30 10.62
C ALA A 67 13.85 2.94 10.91
N LYS A 68 13.10 2.82 12.02
CA LYS A 68 12.29 1.62 12.32
C LYS A 68 11.15 1.46 11.32
N LEU A 69 10.39 2.52 11.05
CA LEU A 69 9.28 2.50 10.10
C LEU A 69 9.74 2.10 8.69
N ARG A 70 10.92 2.56 8.26
CA ARG A 70 11.56 2.16 7.00
C ARG A 70 11.74 0.64 6.90
N ARG A 71 12.22 0.01 7.99
CA ARG A 71 12.42 -1.44 8.06
C ARG A 71 11.10 -2.21 8.11
N ASP A 72 10.15 -1.73 8.90
CA ASP A 72 8.84 -2.38 9.05
C ASP A 72 8.04 -2.36 7.74
N LEU A 73 8.17 -1.30 6.93
CA LEU A 73 7.57 -1.20 5.61
C LEU A 73 8.39 -1.88 4.50
N GLY A 74 9.59 -2.40 4.80
CA GLY A 74 10.46 -3.03 3.81
C GLY A 74 10.89 -2.09 2.68
N CYS A 75 10.95 -0.77 2.95
CA CYS A 75 11.27 0.22 1.92
C CYS A 75 12.69 0.02 1.38
N PRO A 76 12.91 0.09 0.06
CA PRO A 76 14.22 -0.14 -0.52
C PRO A 76 15.26 0.89 -0.06
N ALA A 77 16.53 0.48 -0.06
CA ALA A 77 17.64 1.43 -0.07
C ALA A 77 17.55 2.23 -1.38
N ARG A 78 17.72 3.54 -1.31
CA ARG A 78 17.71 4.40 -2.50
C ARG A 78 18.94 4.12 -3.35
#